data_AF-A0A2N2Z1I5-F1
#
_entry.id   AF-A0A2N2Z1I5-F1
#
_cell.length_a   1.000
_cell.length_b   1.000
_cell.length_c   1.000
_cell.angle_alpha   90.00
_cell.angle_beta   90.00
_cell.angle_gamma   90.00
#
_symmetry.space_group_name_H-M   'P 1'
#
loop_
_entity.id
_entity.type
_entity.pdbx_description
1 polymer ?
#
loop_
_entity_poly.entity_id
_entity_poly.type
_entity_poly.pdbx_seq_one_letter_code
_entity_poly.pdbx_strand_id
1 'polypeptide(L)'
;YFSSDVQKYYPKVWQSTLCANYDYNLNQIEKDLQRGIDEGVFRNDLKLPIISKLLLEQLTLMADTRIFPPNVYPPAELFKTLILNFTRGISSTKGLKILDDLLNKKIKD
;
A
#
# COMPACT_ATOMS: atom_id res chain seq x y z
N TYR A 1 7.46 -6.94 13.55
CA TYR A 1 7.55 -5.46 13.59
C TYR A 1 6.76 -4.75 12.48
N PHE A 2 6.46 -5.37 11.32
CA PHE A 2 5.56 -4.77 10.31
C PHE A 2 4.06 -4.80 10.68
N SER A 3 3.67 -5.61 11.67
CA SER A 3 2.28 -5.81 12.09
C SER A 3 1.81 -4.85 13.18
N SER A 4 2.71 -4.36 14.04
CA SER A 4 2.34 -3.53 15.19
C SER A 4 2.01 -2.09 14.81
N ASP A 5 2.65 -1.57 13.76
CA ASP A 5 2.46 -0.17 13.37
C ASP A 5 1.25 -0.02 12.45
N VAL A 6 1.01 -0.98 11.55
CA VAL A 6 -0.14 -0.98 10.63
C VAL A 6 -1.47 -1.18 11.37
N GLN A 7 -1.48 -1.94 12.48
CA GLN A 7 -2.67 -2.11 13.32
C GLN A 7 -3.01 -0.88 14.19
N LYS A 8 -2.07 0.07 14.34
CA LYS A 8 -2.25 1.24 15.22
C LYS A 8 -2.95 2.41 14.52
N TYR A 9 -2.89 2.46 13.18
CA TYR A 9 -3.47 3.53 12.37
C TYR A 9 -4.86 3.17 11.86
N TYR A 10 -5.83 3.27 12.77
CA TYR A 10 -7.25 3.15 12.48
C TYR A 10 -7.73 4.13 11.38
N PRO A 11 -8.76 3.76 10.58
CA PRO A 11 -9.28 4.56 9.46
C PRO A 11 -9.76 5.97 9.83
N LYS A 12 -10.22 6.20 11.07
CA LYS A 12 -10.64 7.55 11.53
C LYS A 12 -9.48 8.53 11.72
N VAL A 13 -8.32 8.06 12.19
CA VAL A 13 -7.11 8.89 12.35
C VAL A 13 -6.37 9.00 11.02
N TRP A 14 -6.48 7.97 10.18
CA TRP A 14 -5.89 7.89 8.84
C TRP A 14 -6.45 8.96 7.89
N GLN A 15 -7.79 9.14 7.86
CA GLN A 15 -8.42 10.10 6.96
C GLN A 15 -8.05 11.56 7.27
N SER A 16 -8.06 11.95 8.55
CA SER A 16 -7.66 13.30 8.96
C SER A 16 -6.18 13.57 8.72
N THR A 17 -5.31 12.57 8.91
CA THR A 17 -3.86 12.71 8.77
C THR A 17 -3.40 12.65 7.31
N LEU A 18 -4.05 11.84 6.47
CA LEU A 18 -3.79 11.80 5.03
C LEU A 18 -4.22 13.08 4.33
N CYS A 19 -5.46 13.55 4.60
CA CYS A 19 -5.96 14.78 3.97
C CYS A 19 -5.18 16.03 4.44
N ALA A 20 -4.79 16.11 5.72
CA ALA A 20 -4.00 17.23 6.23
C ALA A 20 -2.59 17.32 5.62
N ASN A 21 -2.06 16.21 5.11
CA ASN A 21 -0.70 16.10 4.59
C ASN A 21 -0.67 15.47 3.18
N TYR A 22 -1.70 15.71 2.36
CA TYR A 22 -1.86 15.04 1.06
C TYR A 22 -0.59 15.12 0.20
N ASP A 23 -0.06 16.33 0.01
CA ASP A 23 1.15 16.55 -0.80
C ASP A 23 2.39 15.91 -0.18
N TYR A 24 2.51 15.91 1.14
CA TYR A 24 3.61 15.25 1.83
C TYR A 24 3.55 13.73 1.61
N ASN A 25 2.37 13.11 1.79
CA ASN A 25 2.18 11.68 1.59
C ASN A 25 2.42 11.28 0.13
N LEU A 26 1.92 12.08 -0.83
CA LEU A 26 2.17 11.86 -2.25
C LEU A 26 3.67 11.88 -2.57
N ASN A 27 4.39 12.88 -2.07
CA ASN A 27 5.84 12.98 -2.24
C ASN A 27 6.59 11.79 -1.62
N GLN A 28 6.14 11.29 -0.46
CA GLN A 28 6.76 10.12 0.18
C GLN A 28 6.51 8.84 -0.63
N ILE A 29 5.28 8.64 -1.12
CA ILE A 29 4.95 7.52 -2.00
C ILE A 29 5.82 7.57 -3.28
N GLU A 30 5.98 8.73 -3.90
CA GLU A 30 6.82 8.86 -5.10
C GLU A 30 8.28 8.49 -4.83
N LYS A 31 8.84 8.94 -3.70
CA LYS A 31 10.21 8.57 -3.28
C LYS A 31 10.37 7.07 -3.05
N ASP A 32 9.40 6.45 -2.38
CA ASP A 32 9.44 5.01 -2.10
C ASP A 32 9.33 4.18 -3.39
N LEU A 33 8.48 4.62 -4.33
CA LEU A 33 8.37 4.00 -5.65
C LEU A 33 9.63 4.19 -6.48
N GLN A 34 10.22 5.40 -6.50
CA GLN A 34 11.49 5.65 -7.19
C GLN A 34 12.61 4.76 -6.63
N ARG A 35 12.74 4.68 -5.29
CA ARG A 35 13.72 3.80 -4.65
C ARG A 35 13.52 2.34 -5.09
N GLY A 36 12.27 1.86 -5.12
CA GLY A 36 12.01 0.48 -5.55
C GLY A 36 12.31 0.24 -7.04
N ILE A 37 12.22 1.26 -7.89
CA ILE A 37 12.70 1.20 -9.28
C ILE A 37 14.24 1.09 -9.29
N ASP A 38 14.93 1.94 -8.52
CA ASP A 38 16.39 1.97 -8.44
C ASP A 38 16.96 0.64 -7.89
N GLU A 39 16.25 0.01 -6.94
CA GLU A 39 16.57 -1.31 -6.40
C GLU A 39 16.16 -2.47 -7.34
N GLY A 40 15.46 -2.18 -8.43
CA GLY A 40 14.98 -3.13 -9.42
C GLY A 40 13.84 -4.04 -8.94
N VAL A 41 13.17 -3.68 -7.84
CA VAL A 41 12.03 -4.44 -7.30
C VAL A 41 10.68 -4.00 -7.87
N PHE A 42 10.61 -2.77 -8.39
CA PHE A 42 9.47 -2.28 -9.17
C PHE A 42 9.81 -2.15 -10.65
N ARG A 43 8.80 -2.14 -11.52
CA ARG A 43 8.99 -1.98 -12.97
C ARG A 43 9.56 -0.58 -13.27
N ASN A 44 10.49 -0.51 -14.22
CA ASN A 44 11.14 0.74 -14.61
C ASN A 44 10.29 1.63 -15.54
N ASP A 45 9.14 1.13 -16.01
CA ASP A 45 8.22 1.82 -16.92
C ASP A 45 7.10 2.58 -16.19
N LEU A 46 7.08 2.53 -14.85
CA LEU A 46 6.05 3.17 -14.03
C LEU A 46 6.03 4.69 -14.25
N LYS A 47 4.82 5.23 -14.44
CA LYS A 47 4.58 6.67 -14.45
C LYS A 47 4.34 7.14 -13.02
N LEU A 48 5.41 7.52 -12.32
CA LEU A 48 5.38 7.84 -10.88
C LEU A 48 4.23 8.78 -10.46
N PRO A 49 3.98 9.92 -11.13
CA PRO A 49 2.90 10.83 -10.73
C PRO A 49 1.50 10.22 -10.81
N ILE A 50 1.31 9.25 -11.71
CA ILE A 50 0.03 8.55 -11.87
C ILE A 50 -0.09 7.49 -10.78
N ILE A 51 0.94 6.65 -10.63
CA ILE A 51 0.87 5.48 -9.75
C ILE A 51 0.89 5.87 -8.27
N SER A 52 1.57 6.97 -7.91
CA SER A 52 1.58 7.53 -6.56
C SER A 52 0.19 8.04 -6.16
N LYS A 53 -0.45 8.79 -7.06
CA LYS A 53 -1.80 9.30 -6.86
C LYS A 53 -2.81 8.18 -6.77
N LEU A 54 -2.73 7.16 -7.63
CA LEU A 54 -3.61 5.99 -7.55
C LEU A 54 -3.52 5.29 -6.19
N LEU A 55 -2.32 5.08 -5.68
CA LEU A 55 -2.14 4.46 -4.35
C LEU A 55 -2.77 5.32 -3.25
N LEU A 56 -2.50 6.63 -3.26
CA LEU A 56 -3.00 7.55 -2.26
C LEU A 56 -4.53 7.61 -2.23
N GLU A 57 -5.17 7.69 -3.40
CA GLU A 57 -6.63 7.67 -3.53
C GLU A 57 -7.23 6.34 -3.08
N GLN A 58 -6.60 5.21 -3.43
CA GLN A 58 -7.03 3.88 -2.97
C GLN A 58 -6.95 3.75 -1.45
N LEU A 59 -5.86 4.23 -0.83
CA LEU A 59 -5.70 4.24 0.63
C LEU A 59 -6.72 5.15 1.31
N THR A 60 -7.09 6.27 0.67
CA THR A 60 -8.13 7.18 1.15
C THR A 60 -9.51 6.52 1.07
N LEU A 61 -9.79 5.81 -0.04
CA LEU A 61 -11.05 5.11 -0.27
C LEU A 61 -11.35 4.07 0.79
N MET A 62 -10.33 3.37 1.31
CA MET A 62 -10.49 2.39 2.37
C MET A 62 -11.09 2.97 3.67
N ALA A 63 -10.92 4.27 3.91
CA ALA A 63 -11.48 4.93 5.08
C ALA A 63 -12.97 5.25 4.92
N ASP A 64 -13.53 5.18 3.70
CA ASP A 64 -14.96 5.41 3.47
C ASP A 64 -15.77 4.17 3.88
N THR A 65 -16.33 4.23 5.08
CA THR A 65 -17.14 3.14 5.66
C THR A 65 -18.47 2.92 4.95
N ARG A 66 -18.88 3.82 4.03
CA ARG A 66 -20.05 3.61 3.17
C ARG A 66 -19.72 2.67 2.01
N ILE A 67 -18.46 2.68 1.57
CA ILE A 67 -17.94 1.83 0.49
C ILE A 67 -17.42 0.51 1.06
N PHE A 68 -16.68 0.58 2.17
CA PHE A 68 -16.17 -0.59 2.89
C PHE A 68 -16.69 -0.64 4.33
N PRO A 69 -17.95 -1.07 4.54
CA PRO A 69 -18.49 -1.28 5.88
C PRO A 69 -17.61 -2.27 6.69
N PRO A 70 -17.12 -1.89 7.88
CA PRO A 70 -16.13 -2.69 8.61
C PRO A 70 -16.67 -4.03 9.15
N ASN A 71 -18.00 -4.18 9.24
CA ASN A 71 -18.66 -5.44 9.58
C ASN A 71 -18.68 -6.45 8.42
N VAL A 72 -18.52 -5.98 7.18
CA VAL A 72 -18.45 -6.81 5.97
C VAL A 72 -17.00 -6.95 5.50
N TYR A 73 -16.22 -5.88 5.61
CA TYR A 73 -14.84 -5.80 5.14
C TYR A 73 -13.92 -5.47 6.34
N PRO A 74 -13.34 -6.49 7.00
CA PRO A 74 -12.42 -6.25 8.10
C PRO A 74 -11.25 -5.35 7.66
N PRO A 75 -10.95 -4.24 8.36
CA PRO A 75 -9.96 -3.25 7.89
C PRO A 75 -8.57 -3.82 7.61
N ALA A 76 -8.12 -4.78 8.42
CA ALA A 76 -6.83 -5.43 8.24
C ALA A 76 -6.77 -6.28 6.95
N GLU A 77 -7.88 -6.97 6.62
CA GLU A 77 -7.99 -7.76 5.40
C GLU A 77 -8.09 -6.87 4.17
N LEU A 78 -8.87 -5.79 4.25
CA LEU A 78 -8.98 -4.79 3.18
C LEU A 78 -7.61 -4.16 2.87
N PHE A 79 -6.87 -3.72 3.91
CA PHE A 79 -5.53 -3.16 3.75
C PHE A 79 -4.57 -4.15 3.10
N LYS A 80 -4.52 -5.38 3.64
CA LYS A 80 -3.67 -6.44 3.11
C LYS A 80 -3.98 -6.72 1.65
N THR A 81 -5.27 -6.79 1.30
CA THR A 81 -5.73 -7.06 -0.06
C THR A 81 -5.33 -5.94 -1.01
N LEU A 82 -5.54 -4.68 -0.63
CA LEU A 82 -5.17 -3.53 -1.45
C LEU A 82 -3.67 -3.46 -1.69
N ILE A 83 -2.86 -3.49 -0.63
CA ILE A 83 -1.40 -3.38 -0.74
C ILE A 83 -0.83 -4.54 -1.52
N LEU A 84 -1.33 -5.77 -1.30
CA LEU A 84 -0.83 -6.94 -2.02
C LEU A 84 -1.13 -6.87 -3.52
N ASN A 85 -2.35 -6.50 -3.90
CA ASN A 85 -2.72 -6.36 -5.31
C ASN A 85 -1.95 -5.22 -5.98
N PHE A 86 -1.84 -4.08 -5.30
CA PHE A 86 -1.08 -2.94 -5.79
C PHE A 86 0.38 -3.30 -6.01
N THR A 87 1.02 -3.91 -5.00
CA THR A 87 2.45 -4.30 -5.06
C THR A 87 2.69 -5.29 -6.19
N ARG A 88 1.87 -6.35 -6.32
CA ARG A 88 1.95 -7.30 -7.45
C ARG A 88 1.83 -6.62 -8.81
N GLY A 89 0.95 -5.63 -8.94
CA GLY A 89 0.74 -4.89 -10.18
C GLY A 89 1.93 -4.01 -10.60
N ILE A 90 2.75 -3.56 -9.65
CA ILE A 90 3.89 -2.66 -9.92
C ILE A 90 5.26 -3.35 -9.83
N SER A 91 5.32 -4.57 -9.29
CA SER A 91 6.57 -5.32 -9.10
C SER A 91 7.19 -5.76 -10.42
N SER A 92 8.53 -5.75 -10.46
CA SER A 92 9.30 -6.44 -11.48
C SER A 92 9.27 -7.96 -11.24
N THR A 93 9.80 -8.77 -12.16
CA THR A 93 10.00 -10.21 -11.94
C THR A 93 10.81 -10.50 -10.67
N LYS A 94 11.83 -9.67 -10.40
CA LYS A 94 12.63 -9.75 -9.16
C LYS A 94 11.76 -9.43 -7.94
N GLY A 95 10.98 -8.36 -7.99
CA GLY A 95 10.08 -7.96 -6.91
C GLY A 95 9.02 -9.00 -6.60
N LEU A 96 8.41 -9.60 -7.63
CA LEU A 96 7.42 -10.68 -7.48
C LEU A 96 8.00 -11.89 -6.76
N LYS A 97 9.22 -12.31 -7.13
CA LYS A 97 9.90 -13.42 -6.46
C LYS A 97 10.13 -13.14 -4.97
N ILE A 98 10.62 -11.94 -4.64
CA ILE A 98 10.81 -11.51 -3.24
C ILE A 98 9.47 -11.50 -2.48
N LEU A 99 8.42 -10.98 -3.10
CA LEU A 99 7.09 -10.92 -2.52
C LEU A 99 6.55 -12.32 -2.21
N ASP A 100 6.65 -13.26 -3.15
CA ASP A 100 6.18 -14.63 -2.96
C ASP A 100 6.98 -15.36 -1.87
N ASP A 101 8.30 -15.16 -1.82
CA ASP A 101 9.14 -15.71 -0.75
C ASP A 101 8.72 -15.19 0.65
N LEU A 102 8.41 -13.90 0.76
CA LEU A 102 7.94 -13.29 2.01
C LEU A 102 6.57 -13.83 2.44
N LEU A 103 5.66 -14.06 1.49
CA LEU A 103 4.33 -14.61 1.75
C LEU A 103 4.40 -16.08 2.14
N ASN A 104 5.24 -16.87 1.46
CA ASN A 104 5.42 -18.29 1.74
C ASN A 104 6.08 -18.54 3.10
N LYS A 105 6.98 -17.66 3.56
CA LYS A 105 7.55 -17.72 4.92
C LYS A 105 6.46 -17.51 5.98
N LYS A 106 5.56 -16.55 5.79
CA LYS A 106 4.44 -16.29 6.72
C LYS A 106 3.39 -17.41 6.79
N ILE A 107 3.37 -18.34 5.84
CA ILE A 107 2.46 -19.51 5.86
C ILE A 107 3.07 -20.66 6.67
N LYS A 108 4.39 -20.64 6.92
CA LYS A 108 5.11 -21.69 7.66
C LYS A 108 5.32 -21.40 9.15
N ASP A 109 4.97 -20.19 9.59
CA ASP A 109 4.97 -19.74 10.99
C ASP A 109 3.52 -19.61 11.50
#